data_AF-A0A4Q4C0W1-F1
#
_entry.id   AF-A0A4Q4C0W1-F1
#
_cell.length_a   1.000
_cell.length_b   1.000
_cell.length_c   1.000
_cell.angle_alpha   90.00
_cell.angle_beta   90.00
_cell.angle_gamma   90.00
#
_symmetry.space_group_name_H-M   'P 1'
#
loop_
_entity.id
_entity.type
_entity.pdbx_description
1 polymer ?
#
loop_
_entity_poly.entity_id
_entity_poly.type
_entity_poly.pdbx_seq_one_letter_code
_entity_poly.pdbx_strand_id
1 'polypeptide(L)'
;MPAEPAPYTVRLAATPQDLIAAQRLRYRVFVRELGGDGPLVDHANGLERDAFDPHFDHLLLVDRSIDPATEAHVIGAYRILPSDRRAAVGRFYSETEFDLTPLLASGRKLLELGRSCVHADHRGGTAMFHLWNGLAEYVLDRGIEILFGAASFHGTDPRPLAQPLSYLYHNHLAPPAMRVRALPPHRQEMDLVPTASLDRRAAMAATPALIKAYLRLGGFVG
;
A
#
# COMPACT_ATOMS: atom_id res chain seq x y z
N MET A 1 33.47 -9.99 -12.86
CA MET A 1 33.39 -9.02 -11.75
C MET A 1 32.07 -9.28 -11.02
N PRO A 2 32.04 -9.39 -9.69
CA PRO A 2 30.76 -9.41 -8.99
C PRO A 2 30.02 -8.10 -9.30
N ALA A 3 28.72 -8.18 -9.56
CA ALA A 3 27.90 -7.00 -9.76
C ALA A 3 28.06 -6.09 -8.53
N GLU A 4 28.34 -4.80 -8.74
CA GLU A 4 28.31 -3.83 -7.65
C GLU A 4 26.95 -3.91 -6.95
N PRO A 5 26.92 -3.87 -5.61
CA PRO A 5 25.65 -3.86 -4.90
C PRO A 5 24.82 -2.70 -5.41
N ALA A 6 23.55 -2.96 -5.73
CA ALA A 6 22.65 -1.95 -6.28
C ALA A 6 22.73 -0.67 -5.43
N PRO A 7 22.82 0.53 -6.04
CA PRO A 7 23.06 1.79 -5.33
C PRO A 7 21.87 2.25 -4.48
N TYR A 8 21.00 1.34 -4.06
CA TYR A 8 19.76 1.61 -3.37
C TYR A 8 19.97 1.82 -1.88
N THR A 9 19.19 2.73 -1.31
CA THR A 9 19.11 2.97 0.13
C THR A 9 17.67 3.18 0.52
N VAL A 10 17.27 2.57 1.63
CA VAL A 10 15.94 2.74 2.19
C VAL A 10 16.04 3.66 3.40
N ARG A 11 15.20 4.69 3.43
CA ARG A 11 15.15 5.64 4.54
C ARG A 11 13.82 6.38 4.56
N LEU A 12 13.50 7.02 5.67
CA LEU A 12 12.41 7.98 5.71
C LEU A 12 12.78 9.24 4.90
N ALA A 13 11.76 9.91 4.34
CA ALA A 13 11.89 11.25 3.80
C ALA A 13 12.39 12.21 4.89
N ALA A 14 13.40 13.00 4.57
CA ALA A 14 14.03 13.93 5.51
C ALA A 14 13.91 15.39 5.06
N THR A 15 13.58 15.63 3.78
CA THR A 15 13.55 16.96 3.18
C THR A 15 12.26 17.20 2.39
N PRO A 16 11.88 18.46 2.13
CA PRO A 16 10.78 18.77 1.20
C PRO A 16 11.01 18.17 -0.20
N GLN A 17 12.25 18.12 -0.67
CA GLN A 17 12.61 17.54 -1.97
C GLN A 17 12.34 16.03 -2.02
N ASP A 18 12.59 15.31 -0.92
CA ASP A 18 12.22 13.89 -0.81
C ASP A 18 10.71 13.68 -0.95
N LEU A 19 9.92 14.53 -0.29
CA LEU A 19 8.47 14.46 -0.36
C LEU A 19 7.94 14.73 -1.76
N ILE A 20 8.47 15.77 -2.44
CA ILE A 20 8.11 16.09 -3.83
C ILE A 20 8.48 14.93 -4.76
N ALA A 21 9.68 14.35 -4.61
CA ALA A 21 10.12 13.21 -5.41
C ALA A 21 9.20 11.98 -5.20
N ALA A 22 8.78 11.70 -3.97
CA ALA A 22 7.82 10.65 -3.67
C ALA A 22 6.44 10.92 -4.31
N GLN A 23 5.92 12.15 -4.17
CA GLN A 23 4.67 12.58 -4.80
C GLN A 23 4.71 12.47 -6.33
N ARG A 24 5.85 12.80 -6.94
CA ARG A 24 6.08 12.69 -8.39
C ARG A 24 6.14 11.23 -8.84
N LEU A 25 6.81 10.35 -8.07
CA LEU A 25 6.78 8.91 -8.32
C LEU A 25 5.35 8.36 -8.25
N ARG A 26 4.62 8.70 -7.19
CA ARG A 26 3.22 8.30 -7.01
C ARG A 26 2.34 8.79 -8.16
N TYR A 27 2.54 10.02 -8.65
CA TYR A 27 1.84 10.51 -9.84
C TYR A 27 2.10 9.67 -11.08
N ARG A 28 3.38 9.33 -11.34
CA ARG A 28 3.72 8.48 -12.49
C ARG A 28 3.02 7.12 -12.41
N VAL A 29 2.96 6.52 -11.23
CA VAL A 29 2.36 5.19 -11.05
C VAL A 29 0.84 5.25 -10.95
N PHE A 30 0.29 5.94 -9.96
CA PHE A 30 -1.15 5.90 -9.68
C PHE A 30 -1.99 6.69 -10.68
N VAL A 31 -1.45 7.78 -11.23
CA VAL A 31 -2.21 8.66 -12.14
C VAL A 31 -1.88 8.33 -13.59
N ARG A 32 -0.61 8.41 -14.00
CA ARG A 32 -0.23 8.27 -15.42
C ARG A 32 -0.32 6.82 -15.92
N GLU A 33 0.09 5.86 -15.12
CA GLU A 33 0.07 4.45 -15.51
C GLU A 33 -1.28 3.79 -15.19
N LEU A 34 -1.81 3.99 -13.97
CA LEU A 34 -3.02 3.29 -13.51
C LEU A 34 -4.32 4.06 -13.74
N GLY A 35 -4.24 5.31 -14.22
CA GLY A 35 -5.42 6.12 -14.57
C GLY A 35 -6.23 6.61 -13.36
N GLY A 36 -5.65 6.61 -12.17
CA GLY A 36 -6.27 7.18 -10.98
C GLY A 36 -6.32 8.71 -11.03
N ASP A 37 -7.26 9.30 -10.30
CA ASP A 37 -7.43 10.75 -10.21
C ASP A 37 -8.10 11.12 -8.87
N GLY A 38 -8.09 12.39 -8.50
CA GLY A 38 -8.79 12.91 -7.34
C GLY A 38 -8.63 14.43 -7.18
N PRO A 39 -9.48 15.06 -6.34
CA PRO A 39 -9.51 16.53 -6.22
C PRO A 39 -8.19 17.19 -5.81
N LEU A 40 -7.28 16.46 -5.16
CA LEU A 40 -6.00 16.96 -4.67
C LEU A 40 -4.80 16.55 -5.55
N VAL A 41 -5.04 15.82 -6.64
CA VAL A 41 -4.01 15.51 -7.63
C VAL A 41 -3.62 16.79 -8.35
N ASP A 42 -2.33 17.14 -8.29
CA ASP A 42 -1.79 18.32 -8.96
C ASP A 42 -1.26 17.92 -10.34
N HIS A 43 -2.15 17.94 -11.33
CA HIS A 43 -1.77 17.65 -12.72
C HIS A 43 -0.82 18.68 -13.32
N ALA A 44 -0.88 19.94 -12.86
CA ALA A 44 -0.02 21.00 -13.37
C ALA A 44 1.45 20.75 -13.03
N ASN A 45 1.72 20.28 -11.82
CA ASN A 45 3.08 19.96 -11.36
C ASN A 45 3.43 18.47 -11.43
N GLY A 46 2.46 17.61 -11.74
CA GLY A 46 2.62 16.16 -11.81
C GLY A 46 2.87 15.52 -10.45
N LEU A 47 2.05 15.86 -9.45
CA LEU A 47 2.18 15.37 -8.07
C LEU A 47 0.88 14.68 -7.63
N GLU A 48 0.99 13.44 -7.15
CA GLU A 48 -0.09 12.77 -6.42
C GLU A 48 0.13 13.05 -4.94
N ARG A 49 -0.80 13.80 -4.34
CA ARG A 49 -0.73 14.25 -2.96
C ARG A 49 -2.13 14.34 -2.35
N ASP A 50 -2.19 14.29 -1.03
CA ASP A 50 -3.44 14.50 -0.29
C ASP A 50 -3.18 15.22 1.05
N ALA A 51 -4.27 15.46 1.79
CA ALA A 51 -4.21 16.14 3.09
C ALA A 51 -3.46 15.34 4.18
N PHE A 52 -3.18 14.05 3.95
CA PHE A 52 -2.51 13.18 4.91
C PHE A 52 -0.99 13.17 4.75
N ASP A 53 -0.45 13.58 3.60
CA ASP A 53 0.99 13.56 3.35
C ASP A 53 1.84 14.26 4.44
N PRO A 54 1.43 15.39 5.04
CA PRO A 54 2.21 16.02 6.11
C PRO A 54 2.29 15.22 7.42
N HIS A 55 1.40 14.23 7.59
CA HIS A 55 1.24 13.50 8.84
C HIS A 55 1.86 12.10 8.83
N PHE A 56 2.02 11.52 7.64
CA PHE A 56 2.58 10.18 7.48
C PHE A 56 4.09 10.26 7.34
N ASP A 57 4.77 9.20 7.80
CA ASP A 57 6.14 8.97 7.36
C ASP A 57 6.12 8.46 5.92
N HIS A 58 7.11 8.86 5.15
CA HIS A 58 7.30 8.39 3.78
C HIS A 58 8.57 7.56 3.75
N LEU A 59 8.42 6.24 3.70
CA LEU A 59 9.52 5.31 3.53
C LEU A 59 9.89 5.28 2.04
N LEU A 60 11.12 5.64 1.73
CA LEU A 60 11.60 5.85 0.37
C LEU A 60 12.67 4.82 0.04
N LEU A 61 12.61 4.28 -1.17
CA LEU A 61 13.72 3.63 -1.83
C LEU A 61 14.39 4.64 -2.74
N VAL A 62 15.63 4.99 -2.41
CA VAL A 62 16.42 5.99 -3.12
C VAL A 62 17.51 5.31 -3.94
N ASP A 63 17.59 5.63 -5.22
CA ASP A 63 18.75 5.35 -6.06
C ASP A 63 19.79 6.46 -5.87
N ARG A 64 20.93 6.13 -5.26
CA ARG A 64 21.99 7.09 -4.94
C ARG A 64 22.79 7.56 -6.17
N SER A 65 22.62 6.91 -7.32
CA SER A 65 23.27 7.33 -8.56
C SER A 65 22.53 8.48 -9.25
N ILE A 66 21.28 8.75 -8.84
CA ILE A 66 20.45 9.81 -9.41
C ILE A 66 20.58 11.07 -8.55
N ASP A 67 20.87 12.19 -9.19
CA ASP A 67 20.95 13.50 -8.51
C ASP A 67 19.58 13.88 -7.91
N PRO A 68 19.49 14.08 -6.57
CA PRO A 68 18.25 14.50 -5.92
C PRO A 68 17.67 15.81 -6.45
N ALA A 69 18.47 16.70 -7.05
CA ALA A 69 17.98 17.93 -7.68
C ALA A 69 17.02 17.67 -8.85
N THR A 70 17.04 16.47 -9.43
CA THR A 70 16.12 16.05 -10.51
C THR A 70 14.78 15.53 -9.99
N GLU A 71 14.65 15.33 -8.67
CA GLU A 71 13.48 14.71 -8.02
C GLU A 71 13.12 13.31 -8.56
N ALA A 72 14.07 12.66 -9.23
CA ALA A 72 13.92 11.32 -9.80
C ALA A 72 14.64 10.24 -8.97
N HIS A 73 15.32 10.61 -7.87
CA HIS A 73 16.09 9.70 -7.03
C HIS A 73 15.23 8.73 -6.24
N VAL A 74 13.95 9.06 -5.99
CA VAL A 74 12.99 8.17 -5.34
C VAL A 74 12.41 7.20 -6.36
N ILE A 75 12.84 5.95 -6.29
CA ILE A 75 12.43 4.87 -7.20
C ILE A 75 11.39 3.92 -6.57
N GLY A 76 11.12 4.09 -5.28
CA GLY A 76 10.06 3.38 -4.56
C GLY A 76 9.58 4.18 -3.37
N ALA A 77 8.30 4.06 -3.03
CA ALA A 77 7.69 4.79 -1.92
C ALA A 77 6.67 3.92 -1.18
N TYR A 78 6.58 4.13 0.13
CA TYR A 78 5.56 3.57 1.00
C TYR A 78 5.16 4.62 2.04
N ARG A 79 3.87 4.93 2.15
CA ARG A 79 3.36 5.91 3.12
C ARG A 79 2.86 5.15 4.36
N ILE A 80 3.36 5.52 5.54
CA ILE A 80 3.08 4.80 6.80
C ILE A 80 2.70 5.73 7.96
N LEU A 81 1.69 5.34 8.75
CA LEU A 81 1.25 6.11 9.93
C LEU A 81 1.09 5.19 11.15
N PRO A 82 1.96 5.30 12.17
CA PRO A 82 1.82 4.57 13.42
C PRO A 82 0.65 5.11 14.25
N SER A 83 0.00 4.20 14.98
CA SER A 83 -1.18 4.48 15.83
C SER A 83 -0.97 5.51 16.92
N ASP A 84 0.25 5.69 17.42
CA ASP A 84 0.60 6.71 18.42
C ASP A 84 0.41 8.15 17.88
N ARG A 85 0.50 8.35 16.57
CA ARG A 85 0.25 9.64 15.90
C ARG A 85 -1.18 9.81 15.41
N ARG A 86 -2.00 8.74 15.37
CA ARG A 86 -3.40 8.80 14.90
C ARG A 86 -4.19 9.91 15.59
N ALA A 87 -4.05 10.06 16.91
CA ALA A 87 -4.79 11.06 17.68
C ALA A 87 -4.50 12.50 17.23
N ALA A 88 -3.25 12.81 16.87
CA ALA A 88 -2.85 14.13 16.38
C ALA A 88 -3.38 14.42 14.96
N VAL A 89 -3.54 13.37 14.14
CA VAL A 89 -4.15 13.45 12.80
C VAL A 89 -5.69 13.44 12.87
N GLY A 90 -6.23 12.99 14.01
CA GLY A 90 -7.66 12.76 14.26
C GLY A 90 -8.15 11.38 13.81
N ARG A 91 -7.60 10.83 12.73
CA ARG A 91 -7.94 9.50 12.19
C ARG A 91 -6.85 8.95 11.27
N PHE A 92 -6.89 7.64 11.04
CA PHE A 92 -6.24 7.02 9.89
C PHE A 92 -6.94 7.41 8.58
N TYR A 93 -6.22 7.31 7.46
CA TYR A 93 -6.83 7.49 6.14
C TYR A 93 -7.92 6.45 5.91
N SER A 94 -7.63 5.18 6.22
CA SER A 94 -8.52 4.04 5.98
C SER A 94 -9.84 4.13 6.75
N GLU A 95 -9.93 4.96 7.80
CA GLU A 95 -11.20 5.24 8.48
C GLU A 95 -12.21 6.01 7.61
N THR A 96 -11.78 6.60 6.50
CA THR A 96 -12.72 7.21 5.54
C THR A 96 -13.39 6.18 4.64
N GLU A 97 -12.81 4.99 4.51
CA GLU A 97 -13.27 3.94 3.60
C GLU A 97 -13.73 2.67 4.33
N PHE A 98 -13.24 2.42 5.55
CA PHE A 98 -13.45 1.20 6.31
C PHE A 98 -13.78 1.48 7.77
N ASP A 99 -14.66 0.65 8.34
CA ASP A 99 -14.86 0.55 9.78
C ASP A 99 -13.68 -0.21 10.40
N LEU A 100 -12.77 0.55 11.03
CA LEU A 100 -11.59 0.02 11.72
C LEU A 100 -11.85 -0.32 13.20
N THR A 101 -13.10 -0.24 13.68
CA THR A 101 -13.44 -0.48 15.09
C THR A 101 -12.82 -1.76 15.67
N PRO A 102 -12.82 -2.92 14.98
CA PRO A 102 -12.19 -4.14 15.51
C PRO A 102 -10.68 -3.99 15.75
N LEU A 103 -9.97 -3.29 14.86
CA LEU A 103 -8.53 -3.06 15.01
C LEU A 103 -8.25 -2.07 16.13
N LEU A 104 -9.00 -0.95 16.19
CA LEU A 104 -8.83 0.07 17.22
C LEU A 104 -9.15 -0.48 18.62
N ALA A 105 -10.17 -1.33 18.74
CA ALA A 105 -10.57 -1.96 20.00
C ALA A 105 -9.58 -3.04 20.48
N SER A 106 -8.65 -3.49 19.63
CA SER A 106 -7.66 -4.50 20.00
C SER A 106 -6.63 -4.03 21.04
N GLY A 107 -6.43 -2.71 21.17
CA GLY A 107 -5.40 -2.11 22.03
C GLY A 107 -3.96 -2.35 21.57
N ARG A 108 -3.77 -2.98 20.40
CA ARG A 108 -2.46 -3.30 19.84
C ARG A 108 -1.86 -2.12 19.09
N LYS A 109 -0.53 -2.12 18.95
CA LYS A 109 0.17 -1.10 18.16
C LYS A 109 -0.06 -1.32 16.67
N LEU A 110 -0.86 -0.43 16.06
CA LEU A 110 -1.19 -0.48 14.63
C LEU A 110 -0.25 0.39 13.80
N LEU A 111 -0.02 -0.01 12.55
CA LEU A 111 0.64 0.79 11.52
C LEU A 111 -0.21 0.76 10.24
N GLU A 112 -0.73 1.91 9.85
CA GLU A 112 -1.40 2.07 8.57
C GLU A 112 -0.35 2.13 7.45
N LEU A 113 -0.60 1.40 6.37
CA LEU A 113 0.22 1.33 5.18
C LEU A 113 -0.60 1.79 3.97
N GLY A 114 0.00 2.61 3.10
CA GLY A 114 -0.68 3.06 1.89
C GLY A 114 0.28 3.57 0.82
N ARG A 115 -0.24 3.77 -0.39
CA ARG A 115 0.49 4.37 -1.52
C ARG A 115 1.83 3.68 -1.84
N SER A 116 1.89 2.35 -1.67
CA SER A 116 3.07 1.55 -2.04
C SER A 116 3.25 1.53 -3.55
N CYS A 117 4.36 2.04 -4.06
CA CYS A 117 4.68 1.98 -5.49
C CYS A 117 6.18 1.89 -5.75
N VAL A 118 6.53 1.32 -6.90
CA VAL A 118 7.91 1.24 -7.42
C VAL A 118 7.90 1.74 -8.86
N HIS A 119 8.93 2.48 -9.24
CA HIS A 119 9.16 2.94 -10.60
C HIS A 119 9.20 1.76 -11.58
N ALA A 120 8.59 1.90 -12.76
CA ALA A 120 8.39 0.80 -13.71
C ALA A 120 9.69 0.03 -14.02
N ASP A 121 10.77 0.76 -14.29
CA ASP A 121 12.08 0.21 -14.66
C ASP A 121 12.76 -0.60 -13.54
N HIS A 122 12.26 -0.51 -12.30
CA HIS A 122 12.81 -1.21 -11.13
C HIS A 122 11.90 -2.34 -10.62
N ARG A 123 10.77 -2.58 -11.30
CA ARG A 123 9.86 -3.70 -10.98
C ARG A 123 10.45 -5.03 -11.44
N GLY A 124 10.15 -6.10 -10.71
CA GLY A 124 10.72 -7.43 -10.97
C GLY A 124 12.14 -7.63 -10.44
N GLY A 125 12.81 -6.56 -10.00
CA GLY A 125 14.10 -6.61 -9.29
C GLY A 125 13.95 -6.65 -7.76
N THR A 126 14.99 -6.18 -7.06
CA THR A 126 15.06 -6.18 -5.58
C THR A 126 14.42 -4.96 -4.91
N ALA A 127 13.84 -4.04 -5.67
CA ALA A 127 13.33 -2.78 -5.14
C ALA A 127 12.29 -2.96 -4.01
N MET A 128 11.27 -3.81 -4.23
CA MET A 128 10.27 -4.11 -3.21
C MET A 128 10.87 -4.83 -2.00
N PHE A 129 11.86 -5.71 -2.22
CA PHE A 129 12.56 -6.39 -1.14
C PHE A 129 13.27 -5.39 -0.21
N HIS A 130 13.95 -4.38 -0.77
CA HIS A 130 14.55 -3.31 0.02
C HIS A 130 13.49 -2.54 0.82
N LEU A 131 12.40 -2.09 0.17
CA LEU A 131 11.31 -1.40 0.87
C LEU A 131 10.74 -2.20 2.04
N TRP A 132 10.53 -3.51 1.86
CA TRP A 132 10.03 -4.37 2.94
C TRP A 132 11.04 -4.60 4.05
N ASN A 133 12.35 -4.63 3.76
CA ASN A 133 13.35 -4.68 4.83
C ASN A 133 13.31 -3.40 5.67
N GLY A 134 13.24 -2.22 5.05
CA GLY A 134 13.10 -0.96 5.81
C GLY A 134 11.78 -0.87 6.56
N LEU A 135 10.69 -1.41 6.01
CA LEU A 135 9.42 -1.52 6.74
C LEU A 135 9.53 -2.47 7.93
N ALA A 136 10.22 -3.61 7.78
CA ALA A 136 10.43 -4.56 8.86
C ALA A 136 11.26 -3.95 10.00
N GLU A 137 12.33 -3.20 9.67
CA GLU A 137 13.09 -2.43 10.65
C GLU A 137 12.19 -1.42 11.40
N TYR A 138 11.40 -0.64 10.67
CA TYR A 138 10.45 0.30 11.28
C TYR A 138 9.44 -0.37 12.21
N VAL A 139 8.93 -1.55 11.81
CA VAL A 139 7.99 -2.36 12.60
C VAL A 139 8.64 -2.86 13.88
N LEU A 140 9.86 -3.41 13.79
CA LEU A 140 10.59 -3.97 14.92
C LEU A 140 10.97 -2.87 15.92
N ASP A 141 11.52 -1.75 15.45
CA ASP A 141 11.97 -0.65 16.31
C ASP A 141 10.84 -0.04 17.13
N ARG A 142 9.62 -0.04 16.60
CA ARG A 142 8.43 0.53 17.27
C ARG A 142 7.58 -0.52 17.98
N GLY A 143 7.89 -1.80 17.80
CA GLY A 143 7.09 -2.92 18.30
C GLY A 143 5.68 -2.90 17.73
N ILE A 144 5.52 -2.60 16.44
CA ILE A 144 4.23 -2.65 15.76
C ILE A 144 3.74 -4.10 15.73
N GLU A 145 2.46 -4.29 16.01
CA GLU A 145 1.83 -5.62 16.11
C GLU A 145 0.87 -5.92 14.96
N ILE A 146 0.23 -4.89 14.39
CA ILE A 146 -0.71 -5.05 13.28
C ILE A 146 -0.39 -4.04 12.18
N LEU A 147 -0.14 -4.57 10.98
CA LEU A 147 -0.05 -3.82 9.74
C LEU A 147 -1.40 -3.88 9.04
N PHE A 148 -1.93 -2.74 8.60
CA PHE A 148 -3.20 -2.69 7.87
C PHE A 148 -3.19 -1.59 6.81
N GLY A 149 -4.08 -1.69 5.83
CA GLY A 149 -4.22 -0.69 4.77
C GLY A 149 -5.04 -1.22 3.60
N ALA A 150 -5.36 -0.33 2.67
CA ALA A 150 -6.07 -0.69 1.44
C ALA A 150 -5.11 -1.25 0.38
N ALA A 151 -5.53 -2.33 -0.28
CA ALA A 151 -4.90 -2.86 -1.48
C ALA A 151 -5.95 -2.94 -2.60
N SER A 152 -5.51 -2.75 -3.84
CA SER A 152 -6.42 -2.54 -4.96
C SER A 152 -6.32 -3.64 -6.00
N PHE A 153 -7.48 -4.02 -6.55
CA PHE A 153 -7.57 -4.63 -7.87
C PHE A 153 -7.63 -3.53 -8.94
N HIS A 154 -7.27 -3.87 -10.17
CA HIS A 154 -7.46 -2.95 -11.29
C HIS A 154 -8.93 -2.95 -11.74
N GLY A 155 -9.51 -1.76 -11.89
CA GLY A 155 -10.91 -1.56 -12.26
C GLY A 155 -11.88 -1.61 -11.07
N THR A 156 -13.12 -1.19 -11.33
CA THR A 156 -14.20 -1.08 -10.32
C THR A 156 -15.40 -1.97 -10.61
N ASP A 157 -15.43 -2.67 -11.76
CA ASP A 157 -16.46 -3.64 -12.08
C ASP A 157 -16.20 -4.95 -11.30
N PRO A 158 -17.10 -5.38 -10.40
CA PRO A 158 -16.90 -6.60 -9.63
C PRO A 158 -17.01 -7.87 -10.48
N ARG A 159 -17.65 -7.83 -11.66
CA ARG A 159 -17.88 -9.02 -12.50
C ARG A 159 -16.58 -9.70 -12.95
N PRO A 160 -15.60 -9.01 -13.57
CA PRO A 160 -14.30 -9.62 -13.89
C PRO A 160 -13.49 -10.00 -12.66
N LEU A 161 -13.83 -9.46 -11.49
CA LEU A 161 -13.15 -9.70 -10.22
C LEU A 161 -13.83 -10.80 -9.37
N ALA A 162 -14.90 -11.43 -9.87
CA ALA A 162 -15.70 -12.36 -9.09
C ALA A 162 -14.90 -13.55 -8.53
N GLN A 163 -14.05 -14.17 -9.36
CA GLN A 163 -13.18 -15.28 -8.97
C GLN A 163 -12.14 -14.89 -7.90
N PRO A 164 -11.29 -13.86 -8.10
CA PRO A 164 -10.31 -13.48 -7.09
C PRO A 164 -10.94 -12.97 -5.79
N LEU A 165 -12.00 -12.16 -5.85
CA LEU A 165 -12.67 -11.68 -4.64
C LEU A 165 -13.28 -12.83 -3.83
N SER A 166 -13.98 -13.75 -4.50
CA SER A 166 -14.57 -14.91 -3.82
C SER A 166 -13.49 -15.82 -3.24
N TYR A 167 -12.37 -16.00 -3.95
CA TYR A 167 -11.25 -16.77 -3.40
C TYR A 167 -10.68 -16.15 -2.12
N LEU A 168 -10.51 -14.83 -2.07
CA LEU A 168 -10.08 -14.12 -0.86
C LEU A 168 -11.09 -14.27 0.28
N TYR A 169 -12.39 -14.14 -0.02
CA TYR A 169 -13.46 -14.34 0.95
C TYR A 169 -13.44 -15.75 1.57
N HIS A 170 -13.37 -16.79 0.74
CA HIS A 170 -13.47 -18.17 1.22
C HIS A 170 -12.21 -18.66 1.95
N ASN A 171 -11.03 -18.08 1.67
CA ASN A 171 -9.74 -18.64 2.11
C ASN A 171 -8.88 -17.70 2.97
N HIS A 172 -9.18 -16.39 3.00
CA HIS A 172 -8.29 -15.39 3.57
C HIS A 172 -8.99 -14.33 4.44
N LEU A 173 -10.25 -14.53 4.84
CA LEU A 173 -10.92 -13.62 5.76
C LEU A 173 -10.19 -13.52 7.10
N ALA A 174 -10.05 -12.30 7.59
CA ALA A 174 -9.49 -12.03 8.91
C ALA A 174 -10.36 -12.70 10.00
N PRO A 175 -9.77 -13.11 11.14
CA PRO A 175 -10.54 -13.52 12.30
C PRO A 175 -11.57 -12.46 12.68
N PRO A 176 -12.77 -12.82 13.17
CA PRO A 176 -13.84 -11.85 13.45
C PRO A 176 -13.41 -10.67 14.32
N ALA A 177 -12.52 -10.88 15.29
CA ALA A 177 -12.01 -9.84 16.18
C ALA A 177 -11.12 -8.79 15.49
N MET A 178 -10.67 -9.01 14.25
CA MET A 178 -9.82 -8.12 13.48
C MET A 178 -10.40 -7.78 12.09
N ARG A 179 -11.61 -8.24 11.79
CA ARG A 179 -12.21 -8.13 10.46
C ARG A 179 -12.86 -6.77 10.25
N VAL A 180 -12.11 -5.87 9.61
CA VAL A 180 -12.61 -4.56 9.16
C VAL A 180 -13.63 -4.72 8.04
N ARG A 181 -14.48 -3.72 7.82
CA ARG A 181 -15.48 -3.75 6.74
C ARG A 181 -15.48 -2.43 5.99
N ALA A 182 -15.64 -2.45 4.67
CA ALA A 182 -15.83 -1.23 3.91
C ALA A 182 -17.14 -0.52 4.33
N LEU A 183 -17.11 0.81 4.35
CA LEU A 183 -18.27 1.64 4.70
C LEU A 183 -19.25 1.76 3.51
N PRO A 184 -20.57 1.88 3.76
CA PRO A 184 -21.53 2.28 2.74
C PRO A 184 -21.23 3.70 2.21
N PRO A 185 -21.62 4.04 0.96
CA PRO A 185 -22.34 3.21 0.00
C PRO A 185 -21.42 2.34 -0.89
N HIS A 186 -20.10 2.48 -0.77
CA HIS A 186 -19.13 1.87 -1.70
C HIS A 186 -18.69 0.44 -1.33
N ARG A 187 -19.34 -0.15 -0.32
CA ARG A 187 -19.08 -1.54 0.10
C ARG A 187 -19.52 -2.51 -0.99
N GLN A 188 -18.59 -3.38 -1.40
CA GLN A 188 -18.82 -4.52 -2.30
C GLN A 188 -18.56 -5.83 -1.53
N GLU A 189 -19.52 -6.75 -1.54
CA GLU A 189 -19.31 -8.09 -0.99
C GLU A 189 -18.37 -8.89 -1.91
N MET A 190 -17.49 -9.68 -1.29
CA MET A 190 -16.52 -10.50 -2.02
C MET A 190 -17.05 -11.90 -2.36
N ASP A 191 -18.07 -12.41 -1.66
CA ASP A 191 -18.67 -13.73 -1.91
C ASP A 191 -19.59 -13.71 -3.15
N LEU A 192 -18.98 -13.60 -4.32
CA LEU A 192 -19.66 -13.47 -5.61
C LEU A 192 -19.88 -14.81 -6.32
N VAL A 193 -19.11 -15.83 -5.94
CA VAL A 193 -19.13 -17.17 -6.52
C VAL A 193 -19.06 -18.21 -5.40
N PRO A 194 -19.94 -19.22 -5.39
CA PRO A 194 -19.88 -20.31 -4.41
C PRO A 194 -18.56 -21.08 -4.49
N THR A 195 -18.11 -21.63 -3.37
CA THR A 195 -16.86 -22.40 -3.28
C THR A 195 -16.75 -23.52 -4.33
N ALA A 196 -17.87 -24.18 -4.66
CA ALA A 196 -17.93 -25.26 -5.66
C ALA A 196 -17.64 -24.79 -7.11
N SER A 197 -17.79 -23.50 -7.38
CA SER A 197 -17.59 -22.87 -8.70
C SER A 197 -16.31 -22.02 -8.77
N LEU A 198 -15.45 -22.11 -7.75
CA LEU A 198 -14.15 -21.42 -7.73
C LEU A 198 -13.16 -22.10 -8.66
N ASP A 199 -12.63 -21.32 -9.62
CA ASP A 199 -11.39 -21.66 -10.31
C ASP A 199 -10.23 -21.01 -9.57
N ARG A 200 -9.59 -21.79 -8.68
CA ARG A 200 -8.44 -21.34 -7.90
C ARG A 200 -7.31 -20.80 -8.78
N ARG A 201 -7.05 -21.41 -9.95
CA ARG A 201 -5.95 -20.99 -10.82
C ARG A 201 -6.27 -19.63 -11.44
N ALA A 202 -7.47 -19.44 -11.95
CA ALA A 202 -7.92 -18.17 -12.48
C ALA A 202 -7.95 -17.07 -11.41
N ALA A 203 -8.48 -17.37 -10.22
CA ALA A 203 -8.50 -16.44 -9.09
C ALA A 203 -7.11 -15.96 -8.69
N MET A 204 -6.15 -16.88 -8.52
CA MET A 204 -4.78 -16.53 -8.16
C MET A 204 -4.02 -15.80 -9.28
N ALA A 205 -4.32 -16.12 -10.55
CA ALA A 205 -3.77 -15.41 -11.70
C ALA A 205 -4.25 -13.95 -11.73
N ALA A 206 -5.55 -13.73 -11.49
CA ALA A 206 -6.18 -12.41 -11.46
C ALA A 206 -5.86 -11.60 -10.19
N THR A 207 -5.38 -12.23 -9.11
CA THR A 207 -5.00 -11.54 -7.87
C THR A 207 -3.70 -10.75 -8.08
N PRO A 208 -3.68 -9.43 -7.78
CA PRO A 208 -2.49 -8.59 -7.85
C PRO A 208 -1.28 -9.17 -7.11
N ALA A 209 -0.08 -8.98 -7.67
CA ALA A 209 1.16 -9.51 -7.09
C ALA A 209 1.41 -9.06 -5.65
N LEU A 210 1.05 -7.80 -5.34
CA LEU A 210 1.19 -7.23 -4.01
C LEU A 210 0.27 -7.91 -2.98
N ILE A 211 -1.01 -8.12 -3.33
CA ILE A 211 -1.96 -8.86 -2.48
C ILE A 211 -1.45 -10.29 -2.23
N LYS A 212 -1.01 -10.99 -3.28
CA LYS A 212 -0.42 -12.33 -3.14
C LYS A 212 0.80 -12.34 -2.21
N ALA A 213 1.59 -11.28 -2.20
CA ALA A 213 2.70 -11.17 -1.27
C ALA A 213 2.25 -11.00 0.18
N TYR A 214 1.26 -10.14 0.45
CA TYR A 214 0.69 -10.01 1.79
C TYR A 214 0.11 -11.33 2.29
N LEU A 215 -0.61 -12.08 1.45
CA LEU A 215 -1.13 -13.40 1.82
C LEU A 215 -0.02 -14.39 2.20
N ARG A 216 1.11 -14.40 1.48
CA ARG A 216 2.27 -15.23 1.83
C ARG A 216 2.91 -14.85 3.17
N LEU A 217 2.77 -13.60 3.58
CA LEU A 217 3.21 -13.10 4.88
C LEU A 217 2.18 -13.34 6.00
N GLY A 218 1.08 -14.05 5.71
CA GLY A 218 0.01 -14.30 6.67
C GLY A 218 -1.06 -13.22 6.72
N GLY A 219 -1.13 -12.34 5.71
CA GLY A 219 -2.14 -11.30 5.59
C GLY A 219 -3.54 -11.86 5.36
N PHE A 220 -4.53 -11.08 5.79
CA PHE A 220 -5.96 -11.39 5.68
C PHE A 220 -6.70 -10.26 4.97
N VAL A 221 -7.94 -10.54 4.55
CA VAL A 221 -8.89 -9.55 4.02
C VAL A 221 -10.05 -9.31 4.99
N GLY A 222 -10.55 -8.08 4.99
CA GLY A 222 -11.74 -7.65 5.74
C GLY A 222 -13.04 -7.99 5.03
#